data_AF-A0A937CBU3-F1
#
_entry.id   AF-A0A937CBU3-F1
#
_cell.length_a   1.000
_cell.length_b   1.000
_cell.length_c   1.000
_cell.angle_alpha   90.00
_cell.angle_beta   90.00
_cell.angle_gamma   90.00
#
_symmetry.space_group_name_H-M   'P 1'
#
loop_
_entity.id
_entity.type
_entity.pdbx_description
1 polymer ?
#
loop_
_entity_poly.entity_id
_entity_poly.type
_entity_poly.pdbx_seq_one_letter_code
_entity_poly.pdbx_strand_id
1 'polypeptide(L)'
;MSTATEVLHPSFDKQGTTSDSDRLKSAVSSFLTDFGTTTALHLEACVHCGLCAQACHFHLATGDAKYTPILKLEPLRRAYQREASAFSPWLKKLGWYKEPSIEDLERWQELVYDSCNMCGRCTVACPMGIDIAELVRDTRHGMYKAGLLPERMALMDRTAQQWNSTATPGEDLPDILAEVSKEHGVEIPCDLASADILVTAAPAELGEHTKAMADAAKILNTSGVRWTMHQEGFDASNIGFNNGDVARKKSYPCFGRHRRQNMRTNRALARVRPCVWRSLMGSRQMVWQGTACACDSHDRVFRRNAGEWQNQGQQNQTHRYLS
;
A
#
# COMPACT_ATOMS: atom_id res chain seq x y z
N MET A 1 0.67 -8.78 -50.93
CA MET A 1 1.07 -9.12 -49.54
C MET A 1 1.17 -7.80 -48.78
N SER A 2 0.11 -7.42 -48.08
CA SER A 2 0.10 -6.19 -47.28
C SER A 2 0.75 -6.51 -45.95
N THR A 3 1.94 -5.97 -45.71
CA THR A 3 2.61 -6.02 -44.41
C THR A 3 1.81 -5.16 -43.44
N ALA A 4 1.05 -5.81 -42.56
CA ALA A 4 0.48 -5.14 -41.41
C ALA A 4 1.64 -4.63 -40.55
N THR A 5 1.82 -3.32 -40.52
CA THR A 5 2.68 -2.64 -39.55
C THR A 5 2.10 -2.95 -38.17
N GLU A 6 2.74 -3.87 -37.46
CA GLU A 6 2.46 -4.15 -36.06
C GLU A 6 2.68 -2.84 -35.30
N VAL A 7 1.60 -2.21 -34.86
CA VAL A 7 1.66 -1.01 -34.01
C VAL A 7 2.22 -1.49 -32.68
N LEU A 8 3.53 -1.31 -32.48
CA LEU A 8 4.16 -1.49 -31.19
C LEU A 8 3.49 -0.53 -30.22
N HIS A 9 2.58 -1.05 -29.40
CA HIS A 9 2.13 -0.32 -28.22
C HIS A 9 3.38 0.06 -27.42
N PRO A 10 3.52 1.32 -26.98
CA PRO A 10 4.62 1.68 -26.10
C PRO A 10 4.62 0.72 -24.91
N SER A 11 5.80 0.30 -24.46
CA SER A 11 5.97 -0.60 -23.31
C SER A 11 5.62 0.07 -21.97
N PHE A 12 4.90 1.19 -22.02
CA PHE A 12 4.59 2.07 -20.92
C PHE A 12 3.31 2.85 -21.21
N ASP A 13 2.55 3.14 -20.16
CA ASP A 13 1.33 3.93 -20.22
C ASP A 13 1.56 5.34 -19.69
N LYS A 14 0.96 6.33 -20.37
CA LYS A 14 0.95 7.74 -19.96
C LYS A 14 -0.48 8.16 -19.61
N GLN A 15 -0.64 8.79 -18.44
CA GLN A 15 -1.94 9.26 -17.96
C GLN A 15 -2.06 10.78 -18.08
N GLY A 16 -3.19 11.26 -18.61
CA GLY A 16 -3.49 12.69 -18.77
C GLY A 16 -2.72 13.38 -19.91
N THR A 17 -2.86 14.70 -20.01
CA THR A 17 -2.32 15.54 -21.11
C THR A 17 -1.04 16.30 -20.73
N THR A 18 -0.42 15.98 -19.59
CA THR A 18 0.78 16.64 -19.07
C THR A 18 1.98 16.45 -20.00
N SER A 19 2.75 17.52 -20.20
CA SER A 19 3.98 17.53 -21.00
C SER A 19 5.07 16.64 -20.38
N ASP A 20 5.93 16.03 -21.19
CA ASP A 20 7.01 15.15 -20.72
C ASP A 20 7.98 15.87 -19.77
N SER A 21 8.25 17.16 -20.00
CA SER A 21 9.07 17.97 -19.10
C SER A 21 8.45 18.16 -17.73
N ASP A 22 7.13 18.31 -17.65
CA ASP A 22 6.43 18.50 -16.37
C ASP A 22 6.29 17.19 -15.62
N ARG A 23 6.14 16.06 -16.33
CA ARG A 23 6.17 14.72 -15.75
C ARG A 23 7.50 14.43 -15.08
N LEU A 24 8.60 14.70 -15.78
CA LEU A 24 9.94 14.49 -15.26
C LEU A 24 10.19 15.35 -14.00
N LYS A 25 9.87 16.65 -14.07
CA LYS A 25 9.97 17.54 -12.90
C LYS A 25 9.13 17.05 -11.72
N SER A 26 7.92 16.56 -11.99
CA SER A 26 7.02 16.03 -10.95
C SER A 26 7.58 14.76 -10.32
N ALA A 27 8.15 13.85 -11.12
CA ALA A 27 8.80 12.63 -10.64
C ALA A 27 9.98 12.97 -9.72
N VAL A 28 10.92 13.79 -10.21
CA VAL A 28 12.14 14.16 -9.51
C VAL A 28 11.82 14.94 -8.23
N SER A 29 10.90 15.91 -8.30
CA SER A 29 10.45 16.66 -7.13
C SER A 29 9.81 15.77 -6.07
N SER A 30 9.03 14.77 -6.49
CA SER A 30 8.42 13.81 -5.57
C SER A 30 9.47 12.92 -4.92
N PHE A 31 10.44 12.40 -5.68
CA PHE A 31 11.59 11.69 -5.12
C PHE A 31 12.32 12.53 -4.08
N LEU A 32 12.51 13.82 -4.35
CA LEU A 32 13.16 14.76 -3.43
C LEU A 32 12.39 15.00 -2.15
N THR A 33 11.06 15.14 -2.26
CA THR A 33 10.18 15.36 -1.12
C THR A 33 10.09 14.10 -0.25
N ASP A 34 10.14 12.92 -0.87
CA ASP A 34 10.08 11.63 -0.20
C ASP A 34 11.45 11.14 0.30
N PHE A 35 12.55 11.86 0.02
CA PHE A 35 13.86 11.59 0.62
C PHE A 35 13.87 11.97 2.10
N GLY A 36 13.30 11.09 2.92
CA GLY A 36 13.53 11.08 4.36
C GLY A 36 14.93 10.56 4.70
N THR A 37 15.35 10.80 5.94
CA THR A 37 16.59 10.25 6.50
C THR A 37 16.69 8.73 6.31
N THR A 38 15.57 8.02 6.47
CA THR A 38 15.50 6.56 6.27
C THR A 38 15.84 6.16 4.84
N THR A 39 15.24 6.82 3.84
CA THR A 39 15.47 6.56 2.41
C THR A 39 16.94 6.80 2.05
N ALA A 40 17.52 7.90 2.53
CA ALA A 40 18.93 8.21 2.33
C ALA A 40 19.85 7.14 2.95
N LEU A 41 19.61 6.76 4.21
CA LEU A 41 20.38 5.71 4.89
C LEU A 41 20.29 4.37 4.15
N HIS A 42 19.11 3.99 3.69
CA HIS A 42 18.90 2.76 2.93
C HIS A 42 19.66 2.76 1.59
N LEU A 43 19.70 3.90 0.88
CA LEU A 43 20.41 4.02 -0.39
C LEU A 43 21.93 4.00 -0.21
N GLU A 44 22.46 4.62 0.84
CA GLU A 44 23.91 4.65 1.14
C GLU A 44 24.41 3.37 1.82
N ALA A 45 23.56 2.64 2.55
CA ALA A 45 23.93 1.38 3.21
C ALA A 45 24.13 0.20 2.23
N CYS A 46 23.73 0.34 0.97
CA CYS A 46 23.81 -0.74 0.00
C CYS A 46 25.26 -1.07 -0.38
N VAL A 47 25.74 -2.24 0.07
CA VAL A 47 27.08 -2.77 -0.29
C VAL A 47 27.11 -3.58 -1.59
N HIS A 48 26.04 -3.55 -2.38
CA HIS A 48 25.93 -4.26 -3.67
C HIS A 48 26.18 -5.79 -3.61
N CYS A 49 25.84 -6.45 -2.49
CA CYS A 49 26.07 -7.90 -2.30
C CYS A 49 25.22 -8.84 -3.19
N GLY A 50 24.15 -8.35 -3.83
CA GLY A 50 23.34 -9.13 -4.77
C GLY A 50 22.35 -10.13 -4.15
N LEU A 51 22.28 -10.29 -2.82
CA LEU A 51 21.37 -11.22 -2.16
C LEU A 51 19.88 -10.94 -2.46
N CYS A 52 19.52 -9.68 -2.68
CA CYS A 52 18.17 -9.32 -3.09
C CYS A 52 17.78 -9.90 -4.46
N ALA A 53 18.73 -10.04 -5.38
CA ALA A 53 18.50 -10.66 -6.69
C ALA A 53 18.16 -12.14 -6.52
N GLN A 54 18.92 -12.86 -5.68
CA GLN A 54 18.70 -14.27 -5.38
C GLN A 54 17.38 -14.52 -4.61
N ALA A 55 16.81 -13.51 -3.97
CA ALA A 55 15.53 -13.61 -3.28
C ALA A 55 14.32 -13.29 -4.17
N CYS A 56 14.52 -12.61 -5.30
CA CYS A 56 13.46 -12.07 -6.14
C CYS A 56 12.86 -13.12 -7.08
N HIS A 57 11.53 -13.31 -7.01
CA HIS A 57 10.83 -14.26 -7.88
C HIS A 57 11.00 -13.96 -9.37
N PHE A 58 10.94 -12.69 -9.77
CA PHE A 58 11.05 -12.30 -11.17
C PHE A 58 12.44 -12.57 -11.72
N HIS A 59 13.49 -12.21 -10.99
CA HIS A 59 14.86 -12.50 -11.39
C HIS A 59 15.14 -14.02 -11.41
N LEU A 60 14.67 -14.76 -10.41
CA LEU A 60 14.84 -16.22 -10.37
C LEU A 60 14.11 -16.94 -11.51
N ALA A 61 12.90 -16.50 -11.86
CA ALA A 61 12.10 -17.14 -12.90
C ALA A 61 12.62 -16.86 -14.31
N THR A 62 13.17 -15.67 -14.54
CA THR A 62 13.61 -15.22 -15.88
C THR A 62 15.11 -15.37 -16.11
N GLY A 63 15.92 -15.35 -15.05
CA GLY A 63 17.38 -15.26 -15.13
C GLY A 63 17.93 -13.91 -15.59
N ASP A 64 17.06 -12.94 -15.93
CA ASP A 64 17.48 -11.65 -16.49
C ASP A 64 17.86 -10.66 -15.39
N ALA A 65 19.05 -10.07 -15.50
CA ALA A 65 19.58 -9.06 -14.60
C ALA A 65 18.71 -7.79 -14.52
N LYS A 66 17.88 -7.51 -15.54
CA LYS A 66 16.98 -6.34 -15.53
C LYS A 66 15.95 -6.40 -14.41
N TYR A 67 15.55 -7.59 -13.98
CA TYR A 67 14.52 -7.78 -12.96
C TYR A 67 15.06 -7.79 -11.52
N THR A 68 16.36 -7.53 -11.35
CA THR A 68 16.97 -7.45 -10.01
C THR A 68 16.35 -6.32 -9.19
N PRO A 69 16.09 -6.52 -7.87
CA PRO A 69 15.44 -5.49 -7.06
C PRO A 69 16.21 -4.17 -6.98
N ILE A 70 17.54 -4.21 -7.06
CA ILE A 70 18.36 -3.00 -6.97
C ILE A 70 18.23 -2.12 -8.23
N LEU A 71 18.12 -2.73 -9.42
CA LEU A 71 17.99 -1.97 -10.67
C LEU A 71 16.66 -1.20 -10.72
N LYS A 72 15.61 -1.71 -10.07
CA LYS A 72 14.30 -1.03 -9.97
C LYS A 72 14.39 0.32 -9.25
N LEU A 73 15.40 0.48 -8.39
CA LEU A 73 15.63 1.68 -7.60
C LEU A 73 16.54 2.69 -8.30
N GLU A 74 17.05 2.37 -9.49
CA GLU A 74 18.04 3.19 -10.19
C GLU A 74 17.58 4.65 -10.44
N PRO A 75 16.33 4.95 -10.85
CA PRO A 75 15.90 6.34 -11.05
C PRO A 75 15.90 7.11 -9.74
N LEU A 76 15.42 6.47 -8.66
CA LEU A 76 15.43 7.04 -7.31
C LEU A 76 16.86 7.26 -6.80
N ARG A 77 17.75 6.28 -7.00
CA ARG A 77 19.17 6.36 -6.62
C ARG A 77 19.89 7.46 -7.37
N ARG A 78 19.68 7.61 -8.68
CA ARG A 78 20.28 8.69 -9.49
C ARG A 78 19.81 10.07 -9.02
N ALA A 79 18.51 10.22 -8.78
CA ALA A 79 17.96 11.45 -8.22
C ALA A 79 18.58 11.75 -6.84
N TYR A 80 18.68 10.75 -5.96
CA TYR A 80 19.29 10.89 -4.64
C TYR A 80 20.77 11.28 -4.71
N GLN A 81 21.57 10.58 -5.50
CA GLN A 81 23.02 10.81 -5.61
C GLN A 81 23.34 12.19 -6.16
N ARG A 82 22.50 12.68 -7.09
CA ARG A 82 22.65 14.00 -7.68
C ARG A 82 22.20 15.11 -6.75
N GLU A 83 21.13 14.93 -5.97
CA GLU A 83 20.51 16.02 -5.24
C GLU A 83 20.88 16.05 -3.75
N ALA A 84 20.91 14.89 -3.09
CA ALA A 84 20.94 14.78 -1.63
C ALA A 84 22.17 14.04 -1.05
N SER A 85 22.96 13.34 -1.85
CA SER A 85 24.18 12.68 -1.35
C SER A 85 25.23 13.69 -0.89
N ALA A 86 26.09 13.30 0.06
CA ALA A 86 27.09 14.17 0.68
C ALA A 86 28.04 14.83 -0.35
N PHE A 87 28.28 14.18 -1.48
CA PHE A 87 29.14 14.68 -2.56
C PHE A 87 28.37 15.35 -3.72
N SER A 88 27.07 15.56 -3.58
CA SER A 88 26.15 16.10 -4.60
C SER A 88 26.71 17.30 -5.40
N PRO A 89 27.25 18.38 -4.77
CA PRO A 89 27.78 19.53 -5.52
C PRO A 89 28.95 19.18 -6.46
N TRP A 90 29.83 18.27 -6.01
CA TRP A 90 30.98 17.81 -6.78
C TRP A 90 30.56 16.85 -7.89
N LEU A 91 29.68 15.91 -7.55
CA LEU A 91 29.13 14.92 -8.48
C LEU A 91 28.34 15.57 -9.62
N LYS A 92 27.55 16.61 -9.32
CA LYS A 92 26.86 17.45 -10.30
C LYS A 92 27.84 18.14 -11.24
N LYS A 93 28.89 18.77 -10.70
CA LYS A 93 29.90 19.50 -11.50
C LYS A 93 30.71 18.58 -12.41
N LEU A 94 30.98 17.35 -11.96
CA LEU A 94 31.72 16.35 -12.73
C LEU A 94 30.85 15.56 -13.72
N GLY A 95 29.52 15.73 -13.69
CA GLY A 95 28.59 15.02 -14.56
C GLY A 95 28.58 13.50 -14.36
N TRP A 96 28.99 13.02 -13.17
CA TRP A 96 29.13 11.59 -12.89
C TRP A 96 27.79 10.85 -12.82
N TYR A 97 26.73 11.53 -12.38
CA TYR A 97 25.38 10.99 -12.36
C TYR A 97 24.48 11.80 -13.29
N LYS A 98 23.94 11.12 -14.30
CA LYS A 98 22.95 11.70 -15.21
C LYS A 98 21.64 11.88 -14.48
N GLU A 99 21.00 13.03 -14.70
CA GLU A 99 19.62 13.24 -14.30
C GLU A 99 18.73 12.18 -14.99
N PRO A 100 17.80 11.54 -14.28
CA PRO A 100 16.85 10.63 -14.92
C PRO A 100 16.16 11.34 -16.09
N SER A 101 16.13 10.72 -17.27
CA SER A 101 15.37 11.27 -18.40
C SER A 101 13.92 10.77 -18.37
N ILE A 102 13.05 11.33 -19.23
CA ILE A 102 11.68 10.80 -19.35
C ILE A 102 11.70 9.36 -19.90
N GLU A 103 12.59 9.08 -20.84
CA GLU A 103 12.77 7.75 -21.42
C GLU A 103 13.28 6.74 -20.38
N ASP A 104 14.12 7.18 -19.43
CA ASP A 104 14.49 6.37 -18.27
C ASP A 104 13.23 6.04 -17.43
N LEU A 105 12.39 7.01 -17.12
CA LEU A 105 11.18 6.76 -16.31
C LEU A 105 10.16 5.85 -17.02
N GLU A 106 9.98 6.05 -18.32
CA GLU A 106 9.13 5.22 -19.19
C GLU A 106 9.60 3.76 -19.20
N ARG A 107 10.91 3.54 -19.42
CA ARG A 107 11.51 2.20 -19.40
C ARG A 107 11.40 1.54 -18.03
N TRP A 108 11.48 2.31 -16.95
CA TRP A 108 11.38 1.77 -15.60
C TRP A 108 9.95 1.43 -15.16
N GLN A 109 8.93 1.78 -15.94
CA GLN A 109 7.53 1.43 -15.63
C GLN A 109 7.34 -0.09 -15.56
N GLU A 110 7.83 -0.84 -16.55
CA GLU A 110 7.82 -2.32 -16.56
C GLU A 110 8.52 -2.87 -15.29
N LEU A 111 9.68 -2.32 -14.96
CA LEU A 111 10.49 -2.82 -13.85
C LEU A 111 9.83 -2.57 -12.50
N VAL A 112 9.23 -1.40 -12.33
CA VAL A 112 8.65 -0.97 -11.06
C VAL A 112 7.24 -1.53 -10.86
N TYR A 113 6.41 -1.64 -11.90
CA TYR A 113 5.03 -2.13 -11.79
C TYR A 113 4.88 -3.61 -12.14
N ASP A 114 5.30 -4.03 -13.34
CA ASP A 114 5.01 -5.37 -13.84
C ASP A 114 5.92 -6.44 -13.22
N SER A 115 7.17 -6.06 -12.92
CA SER A 115 8.15 -6.99 -12.35
C SER A 115 8.30 -6.88 -10.83
N CYS A 116 7.41 -6.17 -10.12
CA CYS A 116 7.44 -6.11 -8.66
C CYS A 116 6.04 -6.27 -8.07
N ASN A 117 5.87 -7.28 -7.23
CA ASN A 117 4.64 -7.49 -6.45
C ASN A 117 4.73 -6.94 -5.02
N MET A 118 5.80 -6.19 -4.70
CA MET A 118 6.09 -5.66 -3.35
C MET A 118 6.00 -6.72 -2.24
N CYS A 119 6.40 -7.97 -2.51
CA CYS A 119 6.31 -9.07 -1.54
C CYS A 119 7.28 -8.99 -0.35
N GLY A 120 8.21 -8.02 -0.35
CA GLY A 120 9.16 -7.80 0.76
C GLY A 120 10.26 -8.85 0.92
N ARG A 121 10.34 -9.87 0.04
CA ARG A 121 11.41 -10.90 0.13
C ARG A 121 12.81 -10.30 0.03
N CYS A 122 12.99 -9.30 -0.83
CA CYS A 122 14.25 -8.59 -0.98
C CYS A 122 14.64 -7.81 0.29
N THR A 123 13.67 -7.21 0.98
CA THR A 123 13.87 -6.54 2.28
C THR A 123 14.33 -7.54 3.34
N VAL A 124 13.63 -8.68 3.48
CA VAL A 124 13.98 -9.72 4.47
C VAL A 124 15.33 -10.36 4.18
N ALA A 125 15.71 -10.50 2.91
CA ALA A 125 16.99 -11.08 2.51
C ALA A 125 18.19 -10.11 2.65
N CYS A 126 17.95 -8.81 2.87
CA CYS A 126 19.03 -7.83 2.91
C CYS A 126 19.79 -7.90 4.24
N PRO A 127 21.10 -8.20 4.26
CA PRO A 127 21.88 -8.23 5.49
C PRO A 127 22.11 -6.82 6.09
N MET A 128 21.98 -5.78 5.26
CA MET A 128 22.10 -4.38 5.68
C MET A 128 20.80 -3.81 6.26
N GLY A 129 19.72 -4.61 6.31
CA GLY A 129 18.42 -4.16 6.81
C GLY A 129 17.70 -3.16 5.91
N ILE A 130 18.06 -3.06 4.63
CA ILE A 130 17.48 -2.11 3.69
C ILE A 130 16.06 -2.53 3.32
N ASP A 131 15.08 -1.65 3.55
CA ASP A 131 13.72 -1.86 3.06
C ASP A 131 13.58 -1.51 1.57
N ILE A 132 14.00 -2.46 0.74
CA ILE A 132 13.92 -2.35 -0.72
C ILE A 132 12.46 -2.23 -1.19
N ALA A 133 11.51 -2.90 -0.53
CA ALA A 133 10.10 -2.80 -0.90
C ALA A 133 9.54 -1.39 -0.65
N GLU A 134 9.93 -0.75 0.44
CA GLU A 134 9.62 0.65 0.70
C GLU A 134 10.26 1.60 -0.33
N LEU A 135 11.53 1.40 -0.69
CA LEU A 135 12.16 2.21 -1.73
C LEU A 135 11.47 2.06 -3.10
N VAL A 136 10.99 0.86 -3.44
CA VAL A 136 10.21 0.66 -4.68
C VAL A 136 8.88 1.38 -4.59
N ARG A 137 8.22 1.39 -3.43
CA ARG A 137 6.98 2.14 -3.21
C ARG A 137 7.20 3.64 -3.39
N ASP A 138 8.28 4.19 -2.87
CA ASP A 138 8.61 5.61 -3.03
C ASP A 138 8.93 5.95 -4.49
N THR A 139 9.60 5.01 -5.19
CA THR A 139 9.77 5.10 -6.66
C THR A 139 8.41 5.15 -7.36
N ARG A 140 7.45 4.28 -6.99
CA ARG A 140 6.08 4.32 -7.51
C ARG A 140 5.37 5.64 -7.21
N HIS A 141 5.59 6.26 -6.04
CA HIS A 141 5.00 7.56 -5.72
C HIS A 141 5.41 8.64 -6.72
N GLY A 142 6.72 8.74 -7.01
CA GLY A 142 7.20 9.69 -8.01
C GLY A 142 6.66 9.38 -9.41
N MET A 143 6.58 8.10 -9.80
CA MET A 143 5.99 7.72 -11.08
C MET A 143 4.49 8.04 -11.16
N TYR A 144 3.73 7.84 -10.08
CA TYR A 144 2.33 8.21 -9.97
C TYR A 144 2.14 9.73 -10.18
N LYS A 145 2.95 10.54 -9.49
CA LYS A 145 2.94 12.01 -9.64
C LYS A 145 3.32 12.48 -11.04
N ALA A 146 4.16 11.71 -11.73
CA ALA A 146 4.49 11.92 -13.14
C ALA A 146 3.42 11.42 -14.12
N GLY A 147 2.36 10.77 -13.63
CA GLY A 147 1.33 10.13 -14.46
C GLY A 147 1.86 8.98 -15.32
N LEU A 148 2.95 8.33 -14.88
CA LEU A 148 3.53 7.13 -15.49
C LEU A 148 3.07 5.90 -14.70
N LEU A 149 1.79 5.56 -14.87
CA LEU A 149 1.10 4.48 -14.19
C LEU A 149 0.42 3.59 -15.23
N PRO A 150 0.50 2.25 -15.11
CA PRO A 150 -0.21 1.34 -16.01
C PRO A 150 -1.72 1.64 -16.07
N GLU A 151 -2.33 1.53 -17.25
CA GLU A 151 -3.70 1.95 -17.53
C GLU A 151 -4.71 1.28 -16.59
N ARG A 152 -4.58 -0.03 -16.37
CA ARG A 152 -5.45 -0.76 -15.45
C ARG A 152 -5.36 -0.21 -14.02
N MET A 153 -4.16 0.11 -13.56
CA MET A 153 -3.96 0.69 -12.23
C MET A 153 -4.53 2.11 -12.15
N ALA A 154 -4.41 2.90 -13.21
CA ALA A 154 -5.02 4.22 -13.31
C ALA A 154 -6.55 4.17 -13.31
N LEU A 155 -7.15 3.17 -13.96
CA LEU A 155 -8.58 2.93 -13.88
C LEU A 155 -9.01 2.60 -12.45
N MET A 156 -8.32 1.66 -11.78
CA MET A 156 -8.59 1.29 -10.40
C MET A 156 -8.44 2.47 -9.43
N ASP A 157 -7.51 3.38 -9.70
CA ASP A 157 -7.37 4.60 -8.91
C ASP A 157 -8.59 5.51 -9.07
N ARG A 158 -8.98 5.79 -10.31
CA ARG A 158 -10.16 6.64 -10.62
C ARG A 158 -11.45 6.07 -10.04
N THR A 159 -11.71 4.76 -10.24
CA THR A 159 -12.89 4.09 -9.68
C THR A 159 -12.90 4.17 -8.16
N ALA A 160 -11.75 3.91 -7.53
CA ALA A 160 -11.66 4.03 -6.09
C ALA A 160 -11.82 5.49 -5.62
N GLN A 161 -11.45 6.51 -6.39
CA GLN A 161 -11.70 7.91 -6.02
C GLN A 161 -13.19 8.25 -6.11
N GLN A 162 -13.90 7.66 -7.07
CA GLN A 162 -15.31 7.89 -7.30
C GLN A 162 -16.22 7.12 -6.33
N TRP A 163 -15.89 5.86 -6.05
CA TRP A 163 -16.78 4.91 -5.36
C TRP A 163 -16.24 4.39 -4.04
N ASN A 164 -15.04 4.82 -3.62
CA ASN A 164 -14.33 4.25 -2.47
C ASN A 164 -14.05 2.74 -2.59
N SER A 165 -14.12 2.21 -3.81
CA SER A 165 -13.96 0.81 -4.19
C SER A 165 -13.31 0.73 -5.57
N THR A 166 -12.45 -0.24 -5.76
CA THR A 166 -11.60 -0.36 -6.96
C THR A 166 -12.34 -0.87 -8.20
N ALA A 167 -13.56 -1.40 -8.05
CA ALA A 167 -14.35 -1.89 -9.18
C ALA A 167 -15.86 -1.72 -9.02
N THR A 168 -16.38 -1.87 -7.80
CA THR A 168 -17.82 -1.94 -7.55
C THR A 168 -18.33 -0.64 -6.91
N PRO A 169 -19.37 0.01 -7.44
CA PRO A 169 -20.10 1.08 -6.75
C PRO A 169 -20.67 0.58 -5.41
N GLY A 170 -20.65 1.44 -4.38
CA GLY A 170 -21.19 1.05 -3.07
C GLY A 170 -22.70 0.80 -3.07
N GLU A 171 -23.43 1.47 -3.96
CA GLU A 171 -24.89 1.32 -4.12
C GLU A 171 -25.30 -0.07 -4.62
N ASP A 172 -24.42 -0.76 -5.36
CA ASP A 172 -24.68 -2.09 -5.89
C ASP A 172 -24.44 -3.20 -4.86
N LEU A 173 -23.75 -2.88 -3.74
CA LEU A 173 -23.36 -3.88 -2.75
C LEU A 173 -24.57 -4.65 -2.18
N PRO A 174 -25.69 -4.03 -1.76
CA PRO A 174 -26.82 -4.76 -1.18
C PRO A 174 -27.43 -5.76 -2.17
N ASP A 175 -27.54 -5.39 -3.45
CA ASP A 175 -28.10 -6.24 -4.49
C ASP A 175 -27.18 -7.44 -4.76
N ILE A 176 -25.87 -7.21 -4.83
CA ILE A 176 -24.86 -8.28 -4.95
C ILE A 176 -24.95 -9.25 -3.77
N LEU A 177 -25.03 -8.73 -2.54
CA LEU A 177 -25.11 -9.57 -1.35
C LEU A 177 -26.41 -10.38 -1.30
N ALA A 178 -27.53 -9.81 -1.76
CA ALA A 178 -28.81 -10.50 -1.86
C ALA A 178 -28.76 -11.65 -2.88
N GLU A 179 -28.10 -11.44 -4.03
CA GLU A 179 -27.90 -12.49 -5.04
C GLU A 179 -27.05 -13.64 -4.49
N VAL A 180 -25.92 -13.33 -3.85
CA VAL A 180 -25.02 -14.34 -3.25
C VAL A 180 -25.71 -15.08 -2.10
N SER A 181 -26.50 -14.38 -1.29
CA SER A 181 -27.32 -14.96 -0.22
C SER A 181 -28.31 -15.99 -0.77
N LYS A 182 -29.02 -15.64 -1.85
CA LYS A 182 -29.98 -16.52 -2.52
C LYS A 182 -29.31 -17.72 -3.19
N GLU A 183 -28.18 -17.50 -3.86
CA GLU A 183 -27.44 -18.56 -4.56
C GLU A 183 -26.95 -19.64 -3.59
N HIS A 184 -26.42 -19.24 -2.43
CA HIS A 184 -25.77 -20.16 -1.50
C HIS A 184 -26.61 -20.49 -0.25
N GLY A 185 -27.82 -19.93 -0.13
CA GLY A 185 -28.72 -20.14 1.00
C GLY A 185 -28.14 -19.68 2.33
N VAL A 186 -27.44 -18.54 2.35
CA VAL A 186 -26.81 -17.99 3.56
C VAL A 186 -27.13 -16.51 3.72
N GLU A 187 -27.60 -16.13 4.91
CA GLU A 187 -27.85 -14.72 5.21
C GLU A 187 -26.54 -13.93 5.31
N ILE A 188 -26.47 -12.82 4.56
CA ILE A 188 -25.35 -11.88 4.59
C ILE A 188 -25.87 -10.50 5.01
N PRO A 189 -25.54 -10.03 6.23
CA PRO A 189 -25.98 -8.73 6.72
C PRO A 189 -25.20 -7.58 6.06
N CYS A 190 -25.94 -6.54 5.65
CA CYS A 190 -25.41 -5.28 5.14
C CYS A 190 -25.97 -4.09 5.94
N ASP A 191 -25.10 -3.11 6.22
CA ASP A 191 -25.41 -1.85 6.92
C ASP A 191 -26.19 -1.98 8.23
N LEU A 192 -25.83 -2.97 9.06
CA LEU A 192 -26.38 -3.05 10.41
C LEU A 192 -26.00 -1.80 11.22
N ALA A 193 -26.95 -1.25 11.97
CA ALA A 193 -26.72 -0.11 12.86
C ALA A 193 -25.62 -0.36 13.92
N SER A 194 -25.37 -1.63 14.26
CA SER A 194 -24.25 -2.05 15.10
C SER A 194 -23.79 -3.46 14.74
N ALA A 195 -22.50 -3.74 14.87
CA ALA A 195 -21.92 -5.07 14.68
C ALA A 195 -20.64 -5.20 15.51
N ASP A 196 -20.26 -6.42 15.88
CA ASP A 196 -18.97 -6.70 16.51
C ASP A 196 -17.84 -6.77 15.48
N ILE A 197 -18.18 -7.11 14.23
CA ILE A 197 -17.24 -7.32 13.13
C ILE A 197 -17.72 -6.61 11.87
N LEU A 198 -16.87 -5.74 11.31
CA LEU A 198 -17.02 -5.25 9.94
C LEU A 198 -16.21 -6.15 9.01
N VAL A 199 -16.90 -6.79 8.06
CA VAL A 199 -16.29 -7.64 7.03
C VAL A 199 -16.02 -6.79 5.80
N THR A 200 -14.83 -6.97 5.22
CA THR A 200 -14.43 -6.35 3.96
C THR A 200 -14.04 -7.46 2.98
N ALA A 201 -14.30 -7.22 1.70
CA ALA A 201 -14.07 -8.15 0.61
C ALA A 201 -13.14 -7.52 -0.43
N ALA A 202 -12.42 -8.36 -1.16
CA ALA A 202 -11.83 -7.93 -2.42
C ALA A 202 -12.94 -7.84 -3.49
N PRO A 203 -12.87 -6.92 -4.47
CA PRO A 203 -13.93 -6.81 -5.49
C PRO A 203 -14.19 -8.12 -6.25
N ALA A 204 -13.15 -8.94 -6.47
CA ALA A 204 -13.31 -10.26 -7.10
C ALA A 204 -14.19 -11.21 -6.27
N GLU A 205 -14.28 -11.06 -4.95
CA GLU A 205 -15.14 -11.87 -4.08
C GLU A 205 -16.62 -11.49 -4.18
N LEU A 206 -16.91 -10.29 -4.71
CA LEU A 206 -18.28 -9.82 -4.94
C LEU A 206 -18.85 -10.27 -6.29
N GLY A 207 -18.01 -10.73 -7.22
CA GLY A 207 -18.47 -11.14 -8.56
C GLY A 207 -17.98 -12.54 -8.96
N GLU A 208 -16.67 -12.75 -9.03
CA GLU A 208 -16.08 -13.99 -9.58
C GLU A 208 -15.93 -15.11 -8.54
N HIS A 209 -15.87 -14.75 -7.25
CA HIS A 209 -15.55 -15.67 -6.16
C HIS A 209 -16.58 -15.62 -5.02
N THR A 210 -17.86 -15.56 -5.37
CA THR A 210 -19.02 -15.46 -4.45
C THR A 210 -19.05 -16.59 -3.40
N LYS A 211 -18.60 -17.79 -3.77
CA LYS A 211 -18.47 -18.93 -2.85
C LYS A 211 -17.61 -18.62 -1.61
N ALA A 212 -16.50 -17.89 -1.77
CA ALA A 212 -15.61 -17.58 -0.65
C ALA A 212 -16.29 -16.67 0.37
N MET A 213 -17.08 -15.71 -0.13
CA MET A 213 -17.90 -14.82 0.69
C MET A 213 -19.02 -15.59 1.42
N ALA A 214 -19.71 -16.49 0.71
CA ALA A 214 -20.75 -17.33 1.32
C ALA A 214 -20.19 -18.28 2.39
N ASP A 215 -19.02 -18.89 2.17
CA ASP A 215 -18.36 -19.75 3.16
C ASP A 215 -17.97 -18.94 4.41
N ALA A 216 -17.49 -17.70 4.24
CA ALA A 216 -17.22 -16.81 5.37
C ALA A 216 -18.50 -16.44 6.13
N ALA A 217 -19.60 -16.16 5.42
CA ALA A 217 -20.90 -15.87 6.01
C ALA A 217 -21.41 -17.05 6.84
N LYS A 218 -21.30 -18.29 6.33
CA LYS A 218 -21.68 -19.51 7.07
C LYS A 218 -20.90 -19.64 8.37
N ILE A 219 -19.59 -19.41 8.34
CA ILE A 219 -18.73 -19.49 9.53
C ILE A 219 -19.15 -18.41 10.55
N LEU A 220 -19.33 -17.16 10.10
CA LEU A 220 -19.66 -16.05 10.99
C LEU A 220 -21.06 -16.23 11.61
N ASN A 221 -22.05 -16.65 10.82
CA ASN A 221 -23.40 -16.94 11.31
C ASN A 221 -23.39 -18.10 12.32
N THR A 222 -22.63 -19.17 12.04
CA THR A 222 -22.51 -20.32 12.96
C THR A 222 -21.83 -19.92 14.27
N SER A 223 -20.88 -18.98 14.23
CA SER A 223 -20.18 -18.51 15.42
C SER A 223 -21.02 -17.62 16.35
N GLY A 224 -22.20 -17.16 15.89
CA GLY A 224 -23.10 -16.29 16.65
C GLY A 224 -22.59 -14.86 16.85
N VAL A 225 -21.49 -14.47 16.19
CA VAL A 225 -20.97 -13.10 16.23
C VAL A 225 -21.83 -12.18 15.39
N ARG A 226 -22.06 -10.95 15.85
CA ARG A 226 -22.73 -9.95 15.02
C ARG A 226 -21.74 -9.36 14.03
N TRP A 227 -22.00 -9.52 12.74
CA TRP A 227 -21.14 -8.97 11.70
C TRP A 227 -21.97 -8.23 10.65
N THR A 228 -21.33 -7.37 9.87
CA THR A 228 -21.95 -6.65 8.75
C THR A 228 -20.91 -6.33 7.69
N MET A 229 -21.35 -6.20 6.44
CA MET A 229 -20.64 -5.40 5.42
C MET A 229 -21.25 -3.99 5.39
N HIS A 230 -20.56 -3.02 4.79
CA HIS A 230 -21.04 -1.65 4.70
C HIS A 230 -20.78 -1.04 3.32
N GLN A 231 -21.79 -0.41 2.73
CA GLN A 231 -21.76 0.12 1.34
C GLN A 231 -20.61 1.10 1.08
N GLU A 232 -20.20 1.86 2.08
CA GLU A 232 -19.12 2.84 1.90
C GLU A 232 -17.72 2.31 2.27
N GLY A 233 -17.62 1.07 2.77
CA GLY A 233 -16.40 0.58 3.42
C GLY A 233 -16.17 -0.92 3.29
N PHE A 234 -16.66 -1.52 2.22
CA PHE A 234 -16.55 -2.96 1.97
C PHE A 234 -15.25 -3.35 1.24
N ASP A 235 -14.65 -2.46 0.44
CA ASP A 235 -13.40 -2.75 -0.26
C ASP A 235 -12.18 -2.46 0.62
N ALA A 236 -11.33 -3.48 0.83
CA ALA A 236 -10.08 -3.35 1.56
C ALA A 236 -8.83 -3.46 0.68
N SER A 237 -8.99 -3.27 -0.64
CA SER A 237 -7.90 -3.22 -1.61
C SER A 237 -7.06 -1.96 -1.39
N ASN A 238 -5.80 -2.14 -0.99
CA ASN A 238 -4.88 -1.03 -0.75
C ASN A 238 -4.24 -0.56 -2.06
N ILE A 239 -5.06 -0.02 -2.97
CA ILE A 239 -4.61 0.38 -4.29
C ILE A 239 -3.62 1.55 -4.22
N GLY A 240 -3.75 2.44 -3.24
CA GLY A 240 -2.80 3.54 -3.03
C GLY A 240 -1.40 3.06 -2.70
N PHE A 241 -1.25 1.97 -1.94
CA PHE A 241 0.06 1.35 -1.73
C PHE A 241 0.66 0.78 -3.01
N ASN A 242 -0.17 0.18 -3.87
CA ASN A 242 0.28 -0.46 -5.11
C ASN A 242 0.57 0.53 -6.23
N ASN A 243 -0.25 1.57 -6.37
CA ASN A 243 -0.12 2.58 -7.41
C ASN A 243 0.88 3.67 -7.04
N GLY A 244 1.22 3.80 -5.76
CA GLY A 244 2.03 4.90 -5.26
C GLY A 244 1.20 6.14 -4.89
N ASP A 245 -0.12 6.09 -4.76
CA ASP A 245 -0.89 7.21 -4.20
C ASP A 245 -0.83 7.20 -2.66
N VAL A 246 0.16 7.91 -2.11
CA VAL A 246 0.42 7.99 -0.66
C VAL A 246 -0.68 8.79 0.06
N ALA A 247 -1.35 9.72 -0.60
CA ALA A 247 -2.43 10.51 0.01
C ALA A 247 -3.62 9.60 0.38
N ARG A 248 -3.92 8.61 -0.47
CA ARG A 248 -4.99 7.64 -0.19
C ARG A 248 -4.62 6.51 0.74
N LYS A 249 -3.33 6.24 0.94
CA LYS A 249 -2.85 5.33 1.99
C LYS A 249 -3.33 5.76 3.39
N LYS A 250 -3.52 7.07 3.61
CA LYS A 250 -4.11 7.62 4.85
C LYS A 250 -5.65 7.52 4.88
N SER A 251 -6.32 7.50 3.72
CA SER A 251 -7.79 7.49 3.63
C SER A 251 -8.39 6.13 4.01
N TYR A 252 -7.88 5.01 3.48
CA TYR A 252 -8.45 3.68 3.74
C TYR A 252 -8.45 3.26 5.23
N PRO A 253 -7.35 3.40 5.99
CA PRO A 253 -7.33 3.04 7.41
C PRO A 253 -8.08 4.03 8.31
N CYS A 254 -8.24 5.28 7.88
CA CYS A 254 -8.93 6.33 8.63
C CYS A 254 -10.44 6.36 8.33
N PHE A 255 -10.90 5.99 7.14
CA PHE A 255 -12.33 5.91 6.82
C PHE A 255 -13.02 4.83 7.67
N GLY A 256 -12.40 3.65 7.75
CA GLY A 256 -12.82 2.62 8.70
C GLY A 256 -12.65 3.00 10.17
N ARG A 257 -11.97 4.12 10.51
CA ARG A 257 -11.73 4.60 11.88
C ARG A 257 -12.65 5.78 12.26
N HIS A 258 -13.01 6.65 11.32
CA HIS A 258 -13.90 7.78 11.53
C HIS A 258 -15.36 7.34 11.65
N ARG A 259 -15.81 6.33 10.88
CA ARG A 259 -17.17 5.76 11.03
C ARG A 259 -17.27 4.60 12.01
N ARG A 260 -16.13 4.08 12.48
CA ARG A 260 -16.01 3.30 13.73
C ARG A 260 -16.54 4.06 14.96
N GLN A 261 -16.65 5.39 14.87
CA GLN A 261 -17.25 6.22 15.93
C GLN A 261 -18.77 6.29 15.82
N ASN A 262 -19.37 6.07 14.63
CA ASN A 262 -20.82 6.04 14.42
C ASN A 262 -21.41 4.63 14.56
N MET A 263 -20.68 3.59 14.17
CA MET A 263 -21.01 2.20 14.52
C MET A 263 -20.23 1.80 15.77
N ARG A 264 -20.92 1.55 16.88
CA ARG A 264 -20.33 0.96 18.10
C ARG A 264 -19.78 -0.44 17.81
N THR A 265 -18.61 -0.52 17.19
CA THR A 265 -17.92 -1.75 16.79
C THR A 265 -16.73 -1.94 17.72
N ASN A 266 -16.74 -3.02 18.52
CA ASN A 266 -15.72 -3.27 19.55
C ASN A 266 -14.46 -3.97 19.01
N ARG A 267 -14.48 -4.54 17.79
CA ARG A 267 -13.31 -5.12 17.10
C ARG A 267 -13.43 -4.91 15.59
N ALA A 268 -12.29 -4.75 14.91
CA ALA A 268 -12.24 -4.79 13.45
C ALA A 268 -11.31 -5.91 13.01
N LEU A 269 -11.67 -6.55 11.89
CA LEU A 269 -10.93 -7.55 11.11
C LEU A 269 -11.22 -9.02 11.45
N ALA A 270 -12.32 -9.54 10.89
CA ALA A 270 -12.30 -10.89 10.30
C ALA A 270 -12.20 -10.70 8.78
N ARG A 271 -11.03 -11.00 8.21
CA ARG A 271 -10.75 -10.88 6.78
C ARG A 271 -10.92 -12.25 6.14
N VAL A 272 -11.65 -12.31 5.03
CA VAL A 272 -11.88 -13.56 4.30
C VAL A 272 -10.58 -13.87 3.51
N ARG A 273 -9.96 -15.02 3.82
CA ARG A 273 -8.74 -15.65 3.24
C ARG A 273 -7.33 -15.35 3.81
N PRO A 274 -6.40 -16.34 3.69
CA PRO A 274 -5.01 -16.27 4.19
C PRO A 274 -4.02 -15.53 3.29
N CYS A 275 -4.36 -15.16 2.04
CA CYS A 275 -3.38 -14.61 1.10
C CYS A 275 -2.89 -13.20 1.49
N VAL A 276 -3.67 -12.46 2.30
CA VAL A 276 -3.31 -11.12 2.78
C VAL A 276 -2.76 -11.13 4.21
N TRP A 277 -2.63 -12.31 4.84
CA TRP A 277 -2.02 -12.44 6.17
C TRP A 277 -0.57 -11.95 6.18
N ARG A 278 0.16 -12.06 5.05
CA ARG A 278 1.58 -11.69 4.98
C ARG A 278 1.84 -10.19 4.89
N SER A 279 0.91 -9.39 4.40
CA SER A 279 1.07 -7.92 4.33
C SER A 279 0.83 -7.22 5.68
N LEU A 280 0.25 -7.91 6.66
CA LEU A 280 -0.02 -7.35 8.00
C LEU A 280 0.83 -7.97 9.11
N MET A 281 1.44 -9.14 8.91
CA MET A 281 2.19 -9.87 9.94
C MET A 281 3.71 -9.72 9.89
N GLY A 282 4.24 -8.74 9.14
CA GLY A 282 5.67 -8.45 9.11
C GLY A 282 6.25 -7.88 10.42
N SER A 283 5.42 -7.51 11.38
CA SER A 283 5.84 -6.82 12.61
C SER A 283 5.54 -7.65 13.87
N ARG A 284 6.32 -8.72 14.09
CA ARG A 284 6.32 -9.46 15.37
C ARG A 284 7.03 -8.74 16.54
N GLN A 285 7.35 -7.46 16.38
CA GLN A 285 7.78 -6.58 17.45
C GLN A 285 7.12 -5.22 17.27
N MET A 286 5.82 -5.15 17.54
CA MET A 286 5.15 -3.87 17.75
C MET A 286 5.43 -3.45 19.20
N VAL A 287 6.65 -2.98 19.46
CA VAL A 287 6.87 -2.06 20.57
C VAL A 287 5.94 -0.88 20.31
N TRP A 288 5.05 -0.62 21.25
CA TRP A 288 4.13 0.50 21.26
C TRP A 288 4.92 1.82 21.31
N GLN A 289 5.52 2.23 20.19
CA GLN A 289 5.95 3.60 20.00
C GLN A 289 4.79 4.35 19.38
N GLY A 290 4.06 5.06 20.25
CA GLY A 290 3.02 5.98 19.84
C GLY A 290 3.61 7.10 19.00
N THR A 291 3.59 6.94 17.67
CA THR A 291 3.55 8.08 16.77
C THR A 291 2.08 8.49 16.65
N ALA A 292 1.75 9.59 17.31
CA ALA A 292 0.47 10.25 17.19
C ALA A 292 0.20 10.53 15.70
N CYS A 293 -0.84 9.88 15.14
CA CYS A 293 -1.48 10.39 13.94
C CYS A 293 -2.09 11.74 14.30
N ALA A 294 -1.47 12.82 13.85
CA ALA A 294 -2.01 14.17 13.97
C ALA A 294 -3.37 14.25 13.24
N CYS A 295 -4.45 14.19 14.02
CA CYS A 295 -5.78 14.64 13.64
C CYS A 295 -6.08 15.81 14.58
N ASP A 296 -6.07 17.03 14.03
CA ASP A 296 -6.01 18.32 14.74
C ASP A 296 -7.21 18.68 15.64
N SER A 297 -8.15 17.76 15.89
CA SER A 297 -9.35 18.05 16.70
C SER A 297 -9.36 17.44 18.10
N HIS A 298 -8.40 16.61 18.49
CA HIS A 298 -8.45 15.84 19.77
C HIS A 298 -7.42 16.25 20.84
N ASP A 299 -6.59 17.27 20.59
CA ASP A 299 -5.47 17.61 21.48
C ASP A 299 -5.87 18.32 22.79
N ARG A 300 -7.12 18.79 22.91
CA ARG A 300 -7.63 19.45 24.14
C ARG A 300 -8.27 18.52 25.16
N VAL A 301 -8.79 17.37 24.74
CA VAL A 301 -9.51 16.45 25.65
C VAL A 301 -8.54 15.51 26.37
N PHE A 302 -7.46 15.10 25.71
CA PHE A 302 -6.50 14.15 26.28
C PHE A 302 -5.64 14.74 27.42
N ARG A 303 -5.39 16.05 27.45
CA ARG A 303 -4.59 16.68 28.51
C ARG A 303 -5.30 16.78 29.86
N ARG A 304 -6.63 16.72 29.91
CA ARG A 304 -7.37 16.80 31.20
C ARG A 304 -7.42 15.48 31.96
N ASN A 305 -7.43 14.34 31.27
CA ASN A 305 -7.64 13.04 31.91
C ASN A 305 -6.34 12.23 32.15
N ALA A 306 -5.18 12.69 31.65
CA ALA A 306 -3.91 12.00 31.85
C ALA A 306 -3.38 12.07 33.31
N GLY A 307 -3.82 13.07 34.10
CA GLY A 307 -3.38 13.24 35.49
C GLY A 307 -3.97 12.22 36.49
N GLU A 308 -5.13 11.64 36.19
CA GLU A 308 -5.81 10.73 37.12
C GLU A 308 -5.37 9.26 36.97
N TRP A 309 -4.82 8.88 35.82
CA TRP A 309 -4.43 7.49 35.52
C TRP A 309 -3.02 7.11 35.98
N GLN A 310 -2.13 8.07 36.25
CA GLN A 310 -0.78 7.75 36.75
C GLN A 310 -0.74 7.36 38.23
N ASN A 311 -1.67 7.86 39.06
CA ASN A 311 -1.66 7.58 40.50
C ASN A 311 -2.22 6.19 40.87
N GLN A 312 -3.08 5.59 40.05
CA GLN A 312 -3.65 4.26 40.33
C GLN A 312 -2.75 3.10 39.86
N GLY A 313 -1.81 3.35 38.94
CA GLY A 313 -0.89 2.34 38.41
C GLY A 313 0.30 2.01 39.32
N GLN A 314 0.74 2.94 40.17
CA GLN A 314 1.90 2.74 41.03
C GLN A 314 1.59 1.99 42.34
N GLN A 315 0.35 1.97 42.82
CA GLN A 315 0.02 1.29 44.09
C GLN A 315 -0.13 -0.24 43.97
N ASN A 316 -0.33 -0.78 42.76
CA ASN A 316 -0.58 -2.21 42.56
C ASN A 316 0.65 -3.05 42.15
N GLN A 317 1.82 -2.45 41.97
CA GLN A 317 3.04 -3.16 41.54
C GLN A 317 4.02 -3.54 42.66
N THR A 318 3.84 -3.06 43.89
CA THR A 318 4.77 -3.29 45.00
C THR A 318 4.54 -4.57 45.81
N HIS A 319 3.47 -5.34 45.56
CA HIS A 319 3.10 -6.48 46.41
C HIS A 319 3.38 -7.89 45.84
N ARG A 320 4.11 -8.04 44.72
CA ARG A 320 4.31 -9.35 44.06
C ARG A 320 5.75 -9.85 43.86
N TYR A 321 6.74 -9.24 44.52
CA TYR A 321 8.15 -9.64 44.36
C TYR A 321 8.92 -9.89 45.67
N LEU A 322 8.26 -10.41 46.71
CA LEU A 322 8.94 -10.99 47.88
C LEU A 322 8.15 -12.23 48.36
N SER A 323 8.44 -13.39 47.78
CA SER A 323 8.18 -14.74 48.34
C SER A 323 9.14 -15.73 47.71
#